data_AF-A0A1J5Q1A7-F1
#
_entry.id   AF-A0A1J5Q1A7-F1
#
_cell.length_a   1.000
_cell.length_b   1.000
_cell.length_c   1.000
_cell.angle_alpha   90.00
_cell.angle_beta   90.00
_cell.angle_gamma   90.00
#
_symmetry.space_group_name_H-M   'P 1'
#
loop_
_entity.id
_entity.type
_entity.pdbx_description
1 polymer ?
#
loop_
_entity_poly.entity_id
_entity_poly.type
_entity_poly.pdbx_seq_one_letter_code
_entity_poly.pdbx_strand_id
1 'polypeptide(L)'
;MIHANADFDFNGLTEFHPQAVSAGLAAIFSGKARVVADVEMICVGLSAPRLAHFGISTYQFISDPDVIELAQAQGTTRAVQAMRKAHRLGLLDGAIIGIGNAPTALIEVVRLIREEGVRPALVVGMPVGFVSAAESKDLMALQNDVPWVVIRGRKGGSTLVVAAIHALLGMAEAKANSKDSTA
;
A
#
# COMPACT_ATOMS: atom_id res chain seq x y z
N MET A 1 -8.64 -2.32 11.21
CA MET A 1 -9.16 -3.27 10.20
C MET A 1 -10.47 -3.92 10.62
N ILE A 2 -10.51 -4.67 11.74
CA ILE A 2 -11.76 -5.22 12.32
C ILE A 2 -12.83 -4.13 12.50
N HIS A 3 -12.50 -3.05 13.22
CA HIS A 3 -13.41 -1.92 13.45
C HIS A 3 -14.00 -1.34 12.15
N ALA A 4 -13.17 -1.15 11.13
CA ALA A 4 -13.57 -0.49 9.88
C ALA A 4 -14.56 -1.30 9.02
N ASN A 5 -14.70 -2.61 9.30
CA ASN A 5 -15.59 -3.51 8.55
C ASN A 5 -16.56 -4.29 9.45
N ALA A 6 -16.51 -4.08 10.77
CA ALA A 6 -17.25 -4.86 11.77
C ALA A 6 -17.10 -6.39 11.60
N ASP A 7 -15.91 -6.86 11.22
CA ASP A 7 -15.64 -8.25 10.86
C ASP A 7 -14.43 -8.79 11.64
N PHE A 8 -14.68 -9.77 12.52
CA PHE A 8 -13.66 -10.37 13.37
C PHE A 8 -12.72 -11.34 12.64
N ASP A 9 -13.08 -11.80 11.43
CA ASP A 9 -12.23 -12.73 10.67
C ASP A 9 -10.84 -12.13 10.39
N PHE A 10 -10.74 -10.80 10.33
CA PHE A 10 -9.45 -10.12 10.15
C PHE A 10 -8.44 -10.39 11.28
N ASN A 11 -8.86 -10.86 12.46
CA ASN A 11 -7.94 -11.25 13.53
C ASN A 11 -7.10 -12.50 13.16
N GLY A 12 -7.61 -13.37 12.29
CA GLY A 12 -6.91 -14.58 11.82
C GLY A 12 -6.40 -14.50 10.39
N LEU A 13 -6.95 -13.61 9.57
CA LEU A 13 -6.56 -13.46 8.16
C LEU A 13 -5.42 -12.47 7.94
N THR A 14 -5.20 -11.54 8.84
CA THR A 14 -4.18 -10.50 8.65
C THR A 14 -2.80 -11.02 9.01
N GLU A 15 -1.85 -10.87 8.10
CA GLU A 15 -0.46 -11.27 8.29
C GLU A 15 0.48 -10.10 8.03
N PHE A 16 1.57 -10.07 8.78
CA PHE A 16 2.54 -8.98 8.77
C PHE A 16 3.93 -9.55 8.55
N HIS A 17 4.69 -8.92 7.66
CA HIS A 17 6.14 -9.06 7.69
C HIS A 17 6.66 -8.59 9.07
N PRO A 18 7.68 -9.25 9.67
CA PRO A 18 8.18 -8.88 11.00
C PRO A 18 8.58 -7.41 11.16
N GLN A 19 9.01 -6.78 10.05
CA GLN A 19 9.42 -5.38 10.02
C GLN A 19 8.34 -4.40 9.54
N ALA A 20 7.13 -4.87 9.21
CA ALA A 20 6.11 -4.05 8.55
C ALA A 20 5.78 -2.76 9.30
N VAL A 21 5.49 -2.88 10.60
CA VAL A 21 5.11 -1.74 11.43
C VAL A 21 6.31 -0.80 11.64
N SER A 22 7.48 -1.33 11.99
CA SER A 22 8.69 -0.52 12.20
C SER A 22 9.13 0.21 10.93
N ALA A 23 9.06 -0.43 9.78
CA ALA A 23 9.42 0.17 8.50
C ALA A 23 8.41 1.22 8.05
N GLY A 24 7.11 0.96 8.23
CA GLY A 24 6.06 1.95 7.96
C GLY A 24 6.23 3.21 8.82
N LEU A 25 6.49 3.05 10.12
CA LEU A 25 6.77 4.18 11.00
C LEU A 25 8.06 4.92 10.62
N ALA A 26 9.13 4.19 10.29
CA ALA A 26 10.39 4.80 9.85
C ALA A 26 10.20 5.60 8.56
N ALA A 27 9.40 5.11 7.61
CA ALA A 27 9.04 5.84 6.40
C ALA A 27 8.30 7.14 6.74
N ILE A 28 7.28 7.07 7.59
CA ILE A 28 6.50 8.25 8.01
C ILE A 28 7.42 9.30 8.66
N PHE A 29 8.32 8.90 9.56
CA PHE A 29 9.25 9.82 10.22
C PHE A 29 10.40 10.31 9.34
N SER A 30 10.62 9.72 8.16
CA SER A 30 11.71 10.15 7.26
C SER A 30 11.50 11.55 6.67
N GLY A 31 10.27 12.08 6.73
CA GLY A 31 9.88 13.33 6.06
C GLY A 31 9.86 13.25 4.53
N LYS A 32 10.10 12.06 3.95
CA LYS A 32 10.10 11.78 2.51
C LYS A 32 9.06 10.73 2.11
N ALA A 33 8.22 10.30 3.06
CA ALA A 33 7.20 9.32 2.79
C ALA A 33 6.17 9.84 1.78
N ARG A 34 5.70 8.91 0.96
CA ARG A 34 4.64 9.09 -0.01
C ARG A 34 3.82 7.82 -0.05
N VAL A 35 2.54 7.97 -0.34
CA VAL A 35 1.64 6.84 -0.55
C VAL A 35 1.36 6.72 -2.05
N VAL A 36 1.61 5.53 -2.61
CA VAL A 36 1.22 5.21 -3.99
C VAL A 36 0.12 4.17 -3.93
N ALA A 37 -1.04 4.44 -4.53
CA ALA A 37 -2.21 3.58 -4.46
C ALA A 37 -2.68 3.06 -5.81
N ASP A 38 -3.31 1.88 -5.83
CA ASP A 38 -3.90 1.31 -7.04
C ASP A 38 -5.23 1.96 -7.45
N VAL A 39 -5.94 2.58 -6.51
CA VAL A 39 -7.23 3.25 -6.75
C VAL A 39 -7.37 4.55 -5.97
N GLU A 40 -8.09 5.51 -6.56
CA GLU A 40 -8.37 6.84 -5.98
C GLU A 40 -9.00 6.77 -4.58
N MET A 41 -9.87 5.78 -4.34
CA MET A 41 -10.58 5.60 -3.06
C MET A 41 -9.62 5.53 -1.86
N ILE A 42 -8.41 4.97 -2.05
CA ILE A 42 -7.40 4.94 -0.99
C ILE A 42 -6.87 6.35 -0.75
N CYS A 43 -6.48 7.08 -1.81
CA CYS A 43 -5.94 8.44 -1.70
C CYS A 43 -6.92 9.38 -0.98
N VAL A 44 -8.20 9.37 -1.36
CA VAL A 44 -9.22 10.24 -0.75
C VAL A 44 -9.69 9.76 0.63
N GLY A 45 -9.53 8.48 0.94
CA GLY A 45 -9.86 7.93 2.26
C GLY A 45 -8.82 8.28 3.34
N LEU A 46 -7.63 8.71 2.95
CA LEU A 46 -6.58 9.11 3.89
C LEU A 46 -6.87 10.50 4.49
N SER A 47 -6.61 10.65 5.78
CA SER A 47 -6.87 11.91 6.50
C SER A 47 -5.90 12.99 6.03
N ALA A 48 -6.39 13.97 5.27
CA ALA A 48 -5.56 15.07 4.76
C ALA A 48 -4.80 15.84 5.87
N PRO A 49 -5.40 16.17 7.04
CA PRO A 49 -4.65 16.78 8.14
C PRO A 49 -3.47 15.93 8.64
N ARG A 50 -3.65 14.61 8.78
CA ARG A 50 -2.58 13.70 9.22
C ARG A 50 -1.49 13.55 8.19
N LEU A 51 -1.86 13.47 6.91
CA LEU A 51 -0.89 13.44 5.82
C LEU A 51 -0.05 14.73 5.80
N ALA A 52 -0.69 15.89 5.92
CA ALA A 52 -0.02 17.18 5.96
C ALA A 52 0.93 17.30 7.17
N HIS A 53 0.51 16.81 8.35
CA HIS A 53 1.34 16.81 9.56
C HIS A 53 2.68 16.09 9.37
N PHE A 54 2.71 14.99 8.61
CA PHE A 54 3.93 14.25 8.29
C PHE A 54 4.54 14.59 6.93
N GLY A 55 4.00 15.58 6.20
CA GLY A 55 4.49 15.96 4.87
C GLY A 55 4.30 14.88 3.79
N ILE A 56 3.31 14.01 3.93
CA ILE A 56 3.09 12.86 3.04
C ILE A 56 2.14 13.25 1.90
N SER A 57 2.56 13.01 0.67
CA SER A 57 1.70 13.13 -0.52
C SER A 57 1.17 11.78 -0.98
N THR A 58 0.00 11.79 -1.62
CA THR A 58 -0.64 10.61 -2.21
C THR A 58 -0.58 10.65 -3.73
N TYR A 59 -0.41 9.50 -4.36
CA TYR A 59 -0.34 9.34 -5.81
C TYR A 59 -1.19 8.16 -6.27
N GLN A 60 -1.94 8.36 -7.35
CA GLN A 60 -2.58 7.30 -8.12
C GLN A 60 -2.49 7.68 -9.61
N PHE A 61 -2.49 6.67 -10.48
CA PHE A 61 -2.42 6.89 -11.93
C PHE A 61 -3.45 6.07 -12.73
N ILE A 62 -4.40 5.40 -12.05
CA ILE A 62 -5.31 4.42 -12.67
C ILE A 62 -6.20 5.03 -13.78
N SER A 63 -6.47 6.33 -13.67
CA SER A 63 -7.35 7.09 -14.56
C SER A 63 -6.60 7.95 -15.57
N ASP A 64 -5.27 7.92 -15.59
CA ASP A 64 -4.50 8.77 -16.49
C ASP A 64 -4.66 8.32 -17.95
N PRO A 65 -4.78 9.27 -18.91
CA PRO A 65 -4.99 8.93 -20.32
C PRO A 65 -3.91 8.00 -20.90
N ASP A 66 -2.64 8.24 -20.57
CA ASP A 66 -1.50 7.42 -21.03
C ASP A 66 -1.51 6.01 -20.42
N VAL A 67 -1.98 5.86 -19.18
CA VAL A 67 -2.15 4.55 -18.52
C VAL A 67 -3.26 3.74 -19.21
N ILE A 68 -4.36 4.40 -19.58
CA ILE A 68 -5.48 3.75 -20.29
C ILE A 68 -5.03 3.27 -21.68
N GLU A 69 -4.36 4.13 -22.43
CA GLU A 69 -3.86 3.82 -23.77
C GLU A 69 -2.85 2.68 -23.75
N LEU A 70 -1.84 2.73 -22.87
CA LEU A 70 -0.83 1.68 -22.74
C LEU A 70 -1.43 0.34 -22.29
N ALA A 71 -2.45 0.36 -21.44
CA ALA A 71 -3.11 -0.86 -21.00
C ALA A 71 -3.79 -1.58 -22.18
N GLN A 72 -4.49 -0.81 -23.04
CA GLN A 72 -5.10 -1.32 -24.26
C GLN A 72 -4.05 -1.82 -25.26
N ALA A 73 -3.03 -1.00 -25.54
CA ALA A 73 -2.00 -1.32 -26.52
C ALA A 73 -1.18 -2.58 -26.15
N GLN A 74 -0.94 -2.81 -24.86
CA GLN A 74 -0.13 -3.94 -24.38
C GLN A 74 -0.96 -5.15 -23.91
N GLY A 75 -2.29 -5.09 -23.98
CA GLY A 75 -3.15 -6.18 -23.48
C GLY A 75 -2.99 -6.44 -21.98
N THR A 76 -2.74 -5.38 -21.20
CA THR A 76 -2.57 -5.46 -19.72
C THR A 76 -3.69 -4.71 -19.01
N THR A 77 -3.74 -4.77 -17.67
CA THR A 77 -4.70 -3.96 -16.91
C THR A 77 -4.18 -2.54 -16.70
N ARG A 78 -5.11 -1.59 -16.52
CA ARG A 78 -4.75 -0.21 -16.11
C ARG A 78 -3.97 -0.20 -14.81
N ALA A 79 -4.27 -1.12 -13.90
CA ALA A 79 -3.61 -1.21 -12.60
C ALA A 79 -2.13 -1.62 -12.73
N VAL A 80 -1.82 -2.53 -13.65
CA VAL A 80 -0.43 -2.86 -14.02
C VAL A 80 0.29 -1.62 -14.56
N GLN A 81 -0.32 -0.93 -15.53
CA GLN A 81 0.31 0.24 -16.15
C GLN A 81 0.44 1.43 -15.19
N ALA A 82 -0.49 1.59 -14.23
CA ALA A 82 -0.40 2.60 -13.18
C ALA A 82 0.81 2.36 -12.25
N MET A 83 1.05 1.12 -11.83
CA MET A 83 2.24 0.78 -11.04
C MET A 83 3.54 0.95 -11.84
N ARG A 84 3.55 0.55 -13.12
CA ARG A 84 4.69 0.80 -14.01
C ARG A 84 4.95 2.29 -14.22
N LYS A 85 3.92 3.12 -14.34
CA LYS A 85 4.05 4.58 -14.42
C LYS A 85 4.65 5.13 -13.13
N ALA A 86 4.15 4.72 -11.97
CA ALA A 86 4.72 5.09 -10.68
C ALA A 86 6.20 4.70 -10.56
N HIS A 87 6.58 3.51 -11.06
CA HIS A 87 7.98 3.08 -11.12
C HIS A 87 8.82 4.00 -12.00
N ARG A 88 8.39 4.27 -13.24
CA ARG A 88 9.10 5.17 -14.18
C ARG A 88 9.30 6.58 -13.62
N LEU A 89 8.37 7.05 -12.79
CA LEU A 89 8.45 8.36 -12.12
C LEU A 89 9.33 8.34 -10.85
N GLY A 90 9.94 7.20 -10.49
CA GLY A 90 10.77 7.08 -9.29
C GLY A 90 9.98 7.19 -7.98
N LEU A 91 8.68 6.86 -8.02
CA LEU A 91 7.77 7.05 -6.88
C LEU A 91 7.67 5.84 -5.96
N LEU A 92 8.13 4.66 -6.37
CA LEU A 92 7.92 3.43 -5.59
C LEU A 92 8.97 3.21 -4.51
N ASP A 93 10.23 3.60 -4.73
CA ASP A 93 11.29 3.41 -3.75
C ASP A 93 11.05 4.23 -2.48
N GLY A 94 11.13 3.58 -1.32
CA GLY A 94 10.83 4.18 -0.03
C GLY A 94 9.35 4.57 0.19
N ALA A 95 8.46 4.28 -0.75
CA ALA A 95 7.04 4.59 -0.60
C ALA A 95 6.30 3.58 0.28
N ILE A 96 5.16 4.02 0.81
CA ILE A 96 4.12 3.12 1.32
C ILE A 96 3.17 2.84 0.15
N ILE A 97 3.19 1.61 -0.38
CA ILE A 97 2.32 1.22 -1.48
C ILE A 97 1.04 0.62 -0.91
N GLY A 98 -0.12 1.14 -1.31
CA GLY A 98 -1.44 0.63 -0.90
C GLY A 98 -2.18 -0.02 -2.07
N ILE A 99 -2.38 -1.34 -2.02
CA ILE A 99 -3.15 -2.08 -3.03
C ILE A 99 -4.43 -2.61 -2.40
N GLY A 100 -5.56 -1.99 -2.70
CA GLY A 100 -6.85 -2.33 -2.09
C GLY A 100 -7.84 -3.01 -3.02
N ASN A 101 -7.65 -2.91 -4.34
CA ASN A 101 -8.65 -3.35 -5.30
C ASN A 101 -8.10 -4.35 -6.32
N ALA A 102 -7.01 -4.06 -7.00
CA ALA A 102 -6.55 -4.82 -8.16
C ALA A 102 -5.48 -5.88 -7.78
N PRO A 103 -5.78 -7.19 -7.84
CA PRO A 103 -4.75 -8.23 -7.64
C PRO A 103 -3.59 -8.12 -8.63
N THR A 104 -3.89 -7.70 -9.86
CA THR A 104 -2.87 -7.50 -10.91
C THR A 104 -1.90 -6.36 -10.59
N ALA A 105 -2.30 -5.34 -9.82
CA ALA A 105 -1.38 -4.33 -9.33
C ALA A 105 -0.41 -4.91 -8.29
N LEU A 106 -0.90 -5.75 -7.37
CA LEU A 106 -0.04 -6.38 -6.36
C LEU A 106 0.95 -7.35 -7.00
N ILE A 107 0.51 -8.14 -7.98
CA ILE A 107 1.39 -9.03 -8.77
C ILE A 107 2.47 -8.21 -9.49
N GLU A 108 2.09 -7.10 -10.11
CA GLU A 108 3.04 -6.22 -10.80
C GLU A 108 4.04 -5.59 -9.82
N VAL A 109 3.62 -5.18 -8.62
CA VAL A 109 4.53 -4.69 -7.58
C VAL A 109 5.52 -5.78 -7.17
N VAL A 110 5.07 -7.03 -6.99
CA VAL A 110 5.98 -8.17 -6.72
C VAL A 110 6.97 -8.36 -7.86
N ARG A 111 6.52 -8.29 -9.12
CA ARG A 111 7.39 -8.38 -10.30
C ARG A 111 8.46 -7.28 -10.28
N LEU A 112 8.06 -6.02 -10.07
CA LEU A 112 8.96 -4.87 -9.99
C LEU A 112 10.00 -5.01 -8.86
N ILE A 113 9.62 -5.55 -7.70
CA ILE A 113 10.55 -5.81 -6.59
C ILE A 113 11.61 -6.85 -6.99
N ARG A 114 11.19 -7.94 -7.62
CA ARG A 114 12.04 -9.10 -7.95
C ARG A 114 12.92 -8.86 -9.16
N GLU A 115 12.37 -8.28 -10.22
CA GLU A 115 13.02 -8.19 -11.53
C GLU A 115 13.70 -6.84 -11.74
N GLU A 116 13.15 -5.77 -11.17
CA GLU A 116 13.64 -4.38 -11.40
C GLU A 116 14.22 -3.75 -10.13
N GLY A 117 14.30 -4.51 -9.03
CA GLY A 117 14.99 -4.08 -7.83
C GLY A 117 14.27 -2.98 -7.04
N VAL A 118 12.98 -2.76 -7.27
CA VAL A 118 12.19 -1.75 -6.53
C VAL A 118 12.17 -2.08 -5.04
N ARG A 119 12.36 -1.06 -4.18
CA ARG A 119 12.40 -1.20 -2.72
C ARG A 119 11.42 -0.23 -2.03
N PRO A 120 10.11 -0.54 -2.01
CA PRO A 120 9.15 0.21 -1.21
C PRO A 120 9.48 0.06 0.28
N ALA A 121 9.17 1.09 1.08
CA ALA A 121 9.35 1.00 2.52
C ALA A 121 8.33 0.05 3.16
N LEU A 122 7.12 -0.02 2.61
CA LEU A 122 6.06 -0.91 3.04
C LEU A 122 5.07 -1.16 1.90
N VAL A 123 4.62 -2.41 1.71
CA VAL A 123 3.47 -2.71 0.86
C VAL A 123 2.27 -3.18 1.68
N VAL A 124 1.18 -2.42 1.65
CA VAL A 124 -0.12 -2.81 2.21
C VAL A 124 -0.94 -3.48 1.11
N GLY A 125 -0.77 -4.80 0.98
CA GLY A 125 -1.35 -5.63 -0.07
C GLY A 125 -2.66 -6.30 0.35
N MET A 126 -3.77 -5.63 0.14
CA MET A 126 -5.11 -6.10 0.52
C MET A 126 -6.11 -6.08 -0.65
N PRO A 127 -5.76 -6.52 -1.89
CA PRO A 127 -6.74 -6.61 -2.95
C PRO A 127 -7.85 -7.57 -2.59
N VAL A 128 -9.09 -7.16 -2.90
CA VAL A 128 -10.30 -7.99 -2.82
C VAL A 128 -10.56 -8.66 -4.16
N GLY A 129 -11.13 -9.86 -4.14
CA GLY A 129 -11.66 -10.45 -5.36
C GLY A 129 -11.73 -11.96 -5.35
N PHE A 130 -12.38 -12.50 -6.37
CA PHE A 130 -12.52 -13.94 -6.58
C PHE A 130 -11.47 -14.51 -7.54
N VAL A 131 -10.83 -13.65 -8.34
CA VAL A 131 -9.79 -14.02 -9.31
C VAL A 131 -8.46 -13.46 -8.83
N SER A 132 -7.45 -14.32 -8.66
CA SER A 132 -6.06 -13.99 -8.31
C SER A 132 -5.83 -13.18 -7.02
N ALA A 133 -6.85 -12.81 -6.26
CA ALA A 133 -6.68 -12.05 -5.02
C ALA A 133 -5.86 -12.81 -3.97
N ALA A 134 -6.22 -14.06 -3.67
CA ALA A 134 -5.47 -14.90 -2.73
C ALA A 134 -4.03 -15.11 -3.20
N GLU A 135 -3.86 -15.55 -4.45
CA GLU A 135 -2.56 -15.77 -5.07
C GLU A 135 -1.66 -14.53 -5.06
N SER A 136 -2.19 -13.35 -5.40
CA SER A 136 -1.41 -12.11 -5.40
C SER A 136 -0.85 -11.76 -4.02
N LYS A 137 -1.61 -12.05 -2.96
CA LYS A 137 -1.20 -11.81 -1.57
C LYS A 137 -0.25 -12.88 -1.08
N ASP A 138 -0.41 -14.12 -1.53
CA ASP A 138 0.53 -15.19 -1.27
C ASP A 138 1.88 -14.90 -1.92
N LEU A 139 1.89 -14.42 -3.17
CA LEU A 139 3.10 -13.95 -3.85
C LEU A 139 3.80 -12.82 -3.09
N MET A 140 3.04 -11.84 -2.57
CA MET A 140 3.62 -10.77 -1.75
C MET A 140 4.21 -11.33 -0.43
N ALA A 141 3.52 -12.25 0.22
CA ALA A 141 3.97 -12.83 1.48
C ALA A 141 5.23 -13.71 1.35
N LEU A 142 5.63 -14.08 0.13
CA LEU A 142 6.91 -14.74 -0.15
C LEU A 142 8.08 -13.75 -0.29
N GLN A 143 7.85 -12.44 -0.28
CA GLN A 143 8.94 -11.46 -0.33
C GLN A 143 9.59 -11.31 1.05
N ASN A 144 10.92 -11.41 1.09
CA ASN A 144 11.74 -11.16 2.29
C ASN A 144 12.46 -9.81 2.24
N ASP A 145 12.65 -9.25 1.04
CA ASP A 145 13.45 -8.03 0.85
C ASP A 145 12.70 -6.74 1.15
N VAL A 146 11.36 -6.80 1.19
CA VAL A 146 10.51 -5.63 1.41
C VAL A 146 9.45 -5.93 2.47
N PRO A 147 9.19 -5.01 3.41
CA PRO A 147 8.14 -5.19 4.39
C PRO A 147 6.74 -5.12 3.76
N TRP A 148 5.81 -5.94 4.26
CA TRP A 148 4.44 -5.98 3.78
C TRP A 148 3.41 -6.26 4.89
N VAL A 149 2.16 -5.89 4.63
CA VAL A 149 0.97 -6.32 5.36
C VAL A 149 -0.04 -6.86 4.36
N VAL A 150 -0.55 -8.07 4.58
CA VAL A 150 -1.55 -8.68 3.70
C VAL A 150 -2.71 -9.27 4.50
N ILE A 151 -3.80 -9.57 3.81
CA ILE A 151 -4.95 -10.31 4.36
C ILE A 151 -5.16 -11.56 3.54
N ARG A 152 -4.93 -12.75 4.10
CA ARG A 152 -5.03 -14.02 3.37
C ARG A 152 -6.42 -14.26 2.77
N GLY A 153 -6.47 -15.06 1.70
CA GLY A 153 -7.71 -15.42 1.01
C GLY A 153 -8.26 -14.31 0.11
N ARG A 154 -9.59 -14.18 0.01
CA ARG A 154 -10.26 -13.32 -0.98
C ARG A 154 -10.74 -11.97 -0.44
N LYS A 155 -10.83 -11.84 0.89
CA LYS A 155 -11.21 -10.59 1.57
C LYS A 155 -10.11 -9.54 1.39
N GLY A 156 -10.51 -8.28 1.32
CA GLY A 156 -9.64 -7.16 1.03
C GLY A 156 -10.45 -5.89 0.86
N GLY A 157 -9.86 -4.84 0.30
CA GLY A 157 -10.55 -3.62 -0.04
C GLY A 157 -9.79 -2.36 0.36
N SER A 158 -10.07 -1.26 -0.33
CA SER A 158 -9.54 0.07 -0.04
C SER A 158 -9.75 0.49 1.41
N THR A 159 -10.90 0.18 2.01
CA THR A 159 -11.21 0.48 3.42
C THR A 159 -10.19 -0.14 4.39
N LEU A 160 -9.72 -1.36 4.10
CA LEU A 160 -8.72 -2.03 4.95
C LEU A 160 -7.34 -1.41 4.79
N VAL A 161 -6.96 -1.06 3.56
CA VAL A 161 -5.71 -0.33 3.28
C VAL A 161 -5.70 1.01 4.00
N VAL A 162 -6.77 1.80 3.87
CA VAL A 162 -6.93 3.08 4.57
C VAL A 162 -6.86 2.90 6.08
N ALA A 163 -7.56 1.90 6.64
CA ALA A 163 -7.52 1.63 8.07
C ALA A 163 -6.12 1.23 8.56
N ALA A 164 -5.34 0.48 7.77
CA ALA A 164 -3.97 0.12 8.12
C ALA A 164 -3.04 1.34 8.10
N ILE A 165 -3.14 2.19 7.08
CA ILE A 165 -2.34 3.42 6.98
C ILE A 165 -2.74 4.42 8.08
N HIS A 166 -4.03 4.59 8.38
CA HIS A 166 -4.49 5.42 9.50
C HIS A 166 -3.97 4.91 10.85
N ALA A 167 -3.90 3.58 11.05
CA ALA A 167 -3.32 3.02 12.26
C ALA A 167 -1.82 3.37 12.37
N LEU A 168 -1.06 3.26 11.28
CA LEU A 168 0.36 3.68 11.25
C LEU A 168 0.52 5.16 11.55
N LEU A 169 -0.31 6.02 10.95
CA LEU A 169 -0.29 7.47 11.20
C LEU A 169 -0.62 7.78 12.67
N GLY A 170 -1.65 7.15 13.24
CA GLY A 170 -2.01 7.33 14.65
C GLY A 170 -0.93 6.84 15.62
N MET A 171 -0.25 5.73 15.28
CA MET A 171 0.92 5.26 16.04
C MET A 171 2.09 6.24 15.95
N ALA A 172 2.31 6.85 14.78
CA ALA A 172 3.35 7.86 14.59
C ALA A 172 3.04 9.12 15.42
N GLU A 173 1.79 9.61 15.42
CA GLU A 173 1.34 10.74 16.26
C GLU A 173 1.57 10.46 17.75
N ALA A 174 1.13 9.30 18.24
CA ALA A 174 1.31 8.91 19.64
C ALA A 174 2.79 8.85 20.05
N LYS A 175 3.66 8.44 19.13
CA LYS A 175 5.11 8.35 19.36
C LYS A 175 5.83 9.70 19.24
N ALA A 176 5.31 10.64 18.46
CA ALA A 176 5.81 12.01 18.44
C ALA A 176 5.48 12.72 19.76
N ASN A 177 4.21 12.63 20.20
CA ASN A 177 3.75 13.27 21.43
C ASN A 177 4.42 12.74 22.71
N SER A 178 4.81 11.46 22.74
CA SER A 178 5.53 10.89 23.89
C SER A 178 6.99 11.35 23.98
N LYS A 179 7.62 11.73 22.87
CA LYS A 179 8.96 12.33 22.86
C LYS A 179 8.93 13.79 23.33
N ASP A 180 7.92 14.54 22.94
CA ASP A 180 7.78 15.95 23.32
C ASP A 180 7.38 16.14 24.79
N SER A 181 6.79 15.13 25.42
CA SER A 181 6.44 15.14 26.85
C SER A 181 7.56 14.66 27.79
N THR A 182 8.68 14.19 27.23
CA THR A 182 9.86 13.73 27.98
C THR A 182 11.10 14.62 27.76
N ALA A 183 10.96 15.72 27.03
CA ALA A 183 11.95 16.77 26.82
C ALA A 183 11.59 18.03 27.62
#